data_AF-A0A9E0LLH8-F1
#
_entry.id   AF-A0A9E0LLH8-F1
#
_cell.length_a   1.000
_cell.length_b   1.000
_cell.length_c   1.000
_cell.angle_alpha   90.00
_cell.angle_beta   90.00
_cell.angle_gamma   90.00
#
_symmetry.space_group_name_H-M   'P 1'
#
loop_
_entity.id
_entity.type
_entity.pdbx_description
1 polymer ?
#
loop_
_entity_poly.entity_id
_entity_poly.type
_entity_poly.pdbx_seq_one_letter_code
_entity_poly.pdbx_strand_id
1 'polypeptide(L)'
;MNTLMCDEEFALTDQLPLSGNVMLRRQGTDGLTVGSYSSWHRWAIDELEQINLLTEGWDGDQAPRPDKYMVASACGFVGFLSRHFPALPSPSVSLSPNSTVFLTWSQSTRTLDVEFTNSDTVRYFFKDRATNERQPGTLRHNRFDGYILSRLKEITGIDICEYSHQTA
;
A
#
# COMPACT_ATOMS: atom_id res chain seq x y z
N MET A 1 -20.32 -9.95 54.99
CA MET A 1 -19.16 -9.29 54.35
C MET A 1 -19.21 -9.61 52.88
N ASN A 2 -19.18 -8.57 52.04
CA ASN A 2 -19.19 -8.67 50.58
C ASN A 2 -17.93 -9.37 50.04
N THR A 3 -18.08 -10.05 48.90
CA THR A 3 -17.40 -9.70 47.63
C THR A 3 -16.97 -10.95 46.81
N LEU A 4 -17.72 -11.11 45.72
CA LEU A 4 -17.39 -11.50 44.33
C LEU A 4 -16.72 -12.85 43.99
N MET A 5 -17.47 -13.56 43.12
CA MET A 5 -17.07 -14.55 42.14
C MET A 5 -16.12 -13.98 41.07
N CYS A 6 -15.34 -14.88 40.45
CA CYS A 6 -14.86 -14.96 39.05
C CYS A 6 -13.85 -16.13 39.02
N ASP A 7 -13.72 -17.00 38.03
CA ASP A 7 -14.47 -17.36 36.84
C ASP A 7 -13.97 -18.74 36.43
N GLU A 8 -14.84 -19.52 35.80
CA GLU A 8 -14.61 -20.91 35.38
C GLU A 8 -13.60 -21.03 34.23
N GLU A 9 -12.73 -22.02 34.42
CA GLU A 9 -11.81 -22.60 33.46
C GLU A 9 -12.60 -23.45 32.44
N PHE A 10 -12.49 -23.15 31.14
CA PHE A 10 -12.93 -24.09 30.10
C PHE A 10 -11.93 -24.17 28.95
N ALA A 11 -11.50 -25.42 28.73
CA ALA A 11 -10.54 -25.89 27.76
C ALA A 11 -10.95 -25.62 26.30
N LEU A 12 -9.97 -25.25 25.48
CA LEU A 12 -10.08 -25.25 24.02
C LEU A 12 -9.57 -26.58 23.47
N THR A 13 -10.49 -27.42 23.02
CA THR A 13 -10.22 -28.58 22.15
C THR A 13 -10.09 -28.17 20.69
N ASP A 14 -9.13 -28.78 20.01
CA ASP A 14 -8.93 -28.85 18.56
C ASP A 14 -10.23 -29.06 17.77
N GLN A 15 -10.55 -28.13 16.86
CA GLN A 15 -11.21 -28.41 15.57
C GLN A 15 -10.81 -27.35 14.54
N LEU A 16 -9.92 -27.70 13.61
CA LEU A 16 -9.77 -27.00 12.34
C LEU A 16 -10.96 -27.33 11.43
N PRO A 17 -11.43 -26.35 10.64
CA PRO A 17 -11.79 -26.65 9.27
C PRO A 17 -11.03 -25.78 8.26
N LEU A 18 -10.51 -26.44 7.23
CA LEU A 18 -10.16 -25.85 5.94
C LEU A 18 -11.40 -25.19 5.33
N SER A 19 -11.26 -23.97 4.81
CA SER A 19 -11.89 -23.44 3.59
C SER A 19 -12.19 -21.94 3.71
N GLY A 20 -11.66 -21.16 2.77
CA GLY A 20 -12.16 -19.84 2.40
C GLY A 20 -12.07 -18.76 3.47
N ASN A 21 -11.05 -17.89 3.38
CA ASN A 21 -11.04 -16.61 4.09
C ASN A 21 -12.11 -15.67 3.49
N VAL A 22 -13.39 -15.95 3.73
CA VAL A 22 -14.47 -14.98 3.67
C VAL A 22 -14.57 -14.39 5.07
N MET A 23 -13.99 -13.21 5.23
CA MET A 23 -14.12 -12.43 6.45
C MET A 23 -15.54 -11.84 6.50
N LEU A 24 -16.51 -12.61 7.01
CA LEU A 24 -17.84 -12.11 7.35
C LEU A 24 -17.72 -11.27 8.63
N ARG A 25 -17.70 -9.94 8.50
CA ARG A 25 -17.94 -9.04 9.64
C ARG A 25 -19.44 -8.76 9.77
N ARG A 26 -19.93 -8.95 11.01
CA ARG A 26 -21.31 -8.74 11.48
C ARG A 26 -21.89 -7.40 11.00
N GLN A 27 -23.13 -7.48 10.48
CA GLN A 27 -23.97 -6.36 10.07
C GLN A 27 -24.30 -5.45 11.26
N GLY A 28 -23.84 -4.20 11.19
CA GLY A 28 -24.56 -3.04 11.72
C GLY A 28 -25.15 -2.30 10.52
N THR A 29 -26.46 -2.02 10.58
CA THR A 29 -27.24 -1.36 9.54
C THR A 29 -26.88 0.12 9.46
N ASP A 30 -25.80 0.43 8.75
CA ASP A 30 -25.58 1.70 8.07
C ASP A 30 -24.74 1.34 6.84
N GLY A 31 -25.19 1.76 5.65
CA GLY A 31 -24.70 1.27 4.36
C GLY A 31 -23.18 1.33 4.20
N LEU A 32 -22.49 0.26 4.60
CA LEU A 32 -21.10 -0.01 4.26
C LEU A 32 -21.09 -0.49 2.81
N THR A 33 -20.85 0.42 1.88
CA THR A 33 -20.25 0.04 0.61
C THR A 33 -18.93 -0.65 0.95
N VAL A 34 -18.92 -1.98 0.89
CA VAL A 34 -17.68 -2.76 0.91
C VAL A 34 -16.93 -2.32 -0.34
N GLY A 35 -16.04 -1.35 -0.19
CA GLY A 35 -15.20 -0.88 -1.30
C GLY A 35 -14.38 -2.06 -1.78
N SER A 36 -14.72 -2.60 -2.94
CA SER A 36 -13.96 -3.67 -3.57
C SER A 36 -12.59 -3.12 -3.95
N TYR A 37 -11.53 -3.75 -3.44
CA TYR A 37 -10.17 -3.47 -3.90
C TYR A 37 -10.02 -3.84 -5.38
N SER A 38 -9.09 -3.18 -6.07
CA SER A 38 -8.59 -3.63 -7.37
C SER A 38 -8.19 -5.11 -7.37
N SER A 39 -8.33 -5.76 -8.52
CA SER A 39 -7.86 -7.14 -8.72
C SER A 39 -6.34 -7.31 -8.49
N TRP A 40 -5.56 -6.25 -8.70
CA TRP A 40 -4.11 -6.26 -8.50
C TRP A 40 -3.67 -6.05 -7.04
N HIS A 41 -4.57 -5.62 -6.15
CA HIS A 41 -4.24 -5.27 -4.76
C HIS A 41 -3.45 -6.37 -4.07
N ARG A 42 -3.96 -7.61 -4.13
CA ARG A 42 -3.37 -8.75 -3.43
C ARG A 42 -1.95 -9.02 -3.90
N TRP A 43 -1.73 -9.02 -5.21
CA TRP A 43 -0.39 -9.24 -5.77
C TRP A 43 0.61 -8.18 -5.27
N ALA A 44 0.24 -6.90 -5.29
CA ALA A 44 1.14 -5.84 -4.84
C ALA A 44 1.44 -5.92 -3.33
N ILE A 45 0.47 -6.34 -2.51
CA ILE A 45 0.70 -6.58 -1.08
C ILE A 45 1.62 -7.78 -0.86
N ASP A 46 1.41 -8.89 -1.57
CA ASP A 46 2.25 -10.09 -1.45
C ASP A 46 3.74 -9.78 -1.78
N GLU A 47 4.01 -8.96 -2.80
CA GLU A 47 5.37 -8.50 -3.15
C GLU A 47 6.00 -7.65 -2.03
N LEU A 48 5.24 -6.72 -1.45
CA LEU A 48 5.71 -5.88 -0.34
C LEU A 48 5.96 -6.71 0.93
N GLU A 49 5.13 -7.72 1.19
CA GLU A 49 5.33 -8.65 2.29
C GLU A 49 6.59 -9.49 2.09
N GLN A 50 6.89 -9.95 0.88
CA GLN A 50 8.16 -10.61 0.58
C GLN A 50 9.37 -9.71 0.86
N ILE A 51 9.30 -8.42 0.47
CA ILE A 51 10.33 -7.43 0.79
C ILE A 51 10.53 -7.29 2.31
N ASN A 52 9.45 -7.31 3.10
CA ASN A 52 9.51 -7.19 4.56
C ASN A 52 10.22 -8.37 5.26
N LEU A 53 10.26 -9.53 4.59
CA LEU A 53 10.89 -10.75 5.09
C LEU A 53 12.40 -10.83 4.78
N LEU A 54 12.93 -9.93 3.94
CA LEU A 54 14.34 -9.90 3.61
C LEU A 54 15.21 -9.62 4.85
N THR A 55 16.38 -10.26 4.87
CA THR A 55 17.41 -10.07 5.89
C THR A 55 18.52 -9.15 5.37
N GLU A 56 19.49 -8.83 6.22
CA GLU A 56 20.70 -8.13 5.77
C GLU A 56 21.45 -8.96 4.71
N GLY A 57 22.08 -8.28 3.76
CA GLY A 57 22.82 -8.89 2.66
C GLY A 57 21.95 -9.57 1.61
N TRP A 58 20.67 -9.19 1.48
CA TRP A 58 19.73 -9.81 0.54
C TRP A 58 20.13 -9.69 -0.93
N ASP A 59 20.96 -8.70 -1.27
CA ASP A 59 21.48 -8.48 -2.63
C ASP A 59 22.86 -9.14 -2.87
N GLY A 60 23.42 -9.80 -1.86
CA GLY A 60 24.77 -10.36 -1.90
C GLY A 60 25.90 -9.38 -1.51
N ASP A 61 25.60 -8.08 -1.40
CA ASP A 61 26.58 -7.00 -1.19
C ASP A 61 26.30 -6.21 0.11
N GLN A 62 25.95 -6.93 1.19
CA GLN A 62 25.67 -6.35 2.52
C GLN A 62 24.57 -5.27 2.50
N ALA A 63 23.63 -5.28 1.54
CA ALA A 63 22.52 -4.34 1.58
C ALA A 63 21.79 -4.41 2.92
N PRO A 64 21.43 -3.25 3.49
CA PRO A 64 20.66 -3.24 4.72
C PRO A 64 19.34 -3.98 4.52
N ARG A 65 18.77 -4.43 5.64
CA ARG A 65 17.39 -4.90 5.67
C ARG A 65 16.43 -3.72 5.41
N PRO A 66 15.36 -3.91 4.63
CA PRO A 66 14.31 -2.92 4.47
C PRO A 66 13.64 -2.55 5.79
N ASP A 67 13.41 -1.25 6.01
CA ASP A 67 12.72 -0.77 7.21
C ASP A 67 11.23 -1.18 7.20
N LYS A 68 10.77 -1.74 8.31
CA LYS A 68 9.39 -2.28 8.42
C LYS A 68 8.34 -1.17 8.31
N TYR A 69 8.62 0.02 8.83
CA TYR A 69 7.69 1.14 8.78
C TYR A 69 7.56 1.69 7.36
N MET A 70 8.66 1.78 6.62
CA MET A 70 8.66 2.12 5.19
C MET A 70 7.82 1.11 4.39
N VAL A 71 8.00 -0.20 4.58
CA VAL A 71 7.19 -1.21 3.88
C VAL A 71 5.72 -1.11 4.27
N ALA A 72 5.40 -0.94 5.55
CA ALA A 72 4.02 -0.73 6.01
C ALA A 72 3.38 0.53 5.38
N SER A 73 4.16 1.60 5.21
CA SER A 73 3.72 2.82 4.52
C SER A 73 3.39 2.55 3.04
N ALA A 74 4.24 1.79 2.33
CA ALA A 74 3.97 1.36 0.96
C ALA A 74 2.70 0.49 0.86
N CYS A 75 2.50 -0.45 1.80
CA CYS A 75 1.26 -1.24 1.87
C CYS A 75 0.02 -0.35 2.08
N GLY A 76 0.11 0.65 2.97
CA GLY A 76 -0.95 1.62 3.21
C GLY A 76 -1.30 2.41 1.95
N PHE A 77 -0.29 2.85 1.19
CA PHE A 77 -0.47 3.55 -0.08
C PHE A 77 -1.15 2.67 -1.15
N VAL A 78 -0.69 1.42 -1.31
CA VAL A 78 -1.31 0.42 -2.20
C VAL A 78 -2.76 0.16 -1.79
N GLY A 79 -3.03 -0.03 -0.50
CA GLY A 79 -4.38 -0.24 0.03
C GLY A 79 -5.31 0.95 -0.24
N PHE A 80 -4.80 2.17 -0.09
CA PHE A 80 -5.54 3.38 -0.45
C PHE A 80 -5.85 3.42 -1.95
N LEU A 81 -4.83 3.32 -2.82
CA LEU A 81 -5.04 3.44 -4.27
C LEU A 81 -5.98 2.37 -4.82
N SER A 82 -5.78 1.11 -4.43
CA SER A 82 -6.60 0.00 -4.91
C SER A 82 -8.05 0.05 -4.43
N ARG A 83 -8.32 0.66 -3.27
CA ARG A 83 -9.69 0.83 -2.76
C ARG A 83 -10.40 2.00 -3.42
N HIS A 84 -9.72 3.12 -3.57
CA HIS A 84 -10.34 4.37 -4.04
C HIS A 84 -10.32 4.51 -5.57
N PHE A 85 -9.37 3.85 -6.24
CA PHE A 85 -9.20 3.93 -7.69
C PHE A 85 -9.04 2.51 -8.28
N PRO A 86 -10.10 1.68 -8.18
CA PRO A 86 -10.00 0.26 -8.50
C PRO A 86 -9.58 -0.02 -9.95
N ALA A 87 -9.84 0.95 -10.85
CA ALA A 87 -9.51 0.90 -12.27
C ALA A 87 -8.02 1.09 -12.57
N LEU A 88 -7.21 1.62 -11.64
CA LEU A 88 -5.78 1.81 -11.87
C LEU A 88 -5.11 0.48 -12.28
N PRO A 89 -4.09 0.50 -13.13
CA PRO A 89 -3.27 -0.67 -13.37
C PRO A 89 -2.39 -0.95 -12.14
N SER A 90 -1.93 -2.20 -12.04
CA SER A 90 -0.96 -2.59 -11.01
C SER A 90 0.33 -1.79 -11.15
N PRO A 91 0.90 -1.25 -10.06
CA PRO A 91 2.29 -0.82 -10.09
C PRO A 91 3.22 -2.02 -10.31
N SER A 92 4.44 -1.79 -10.79
CA SER A 92 5.56 -2.69 -10.51
C SER A 92 6.16 -2.33 -9.15
N VAL A 93 6.44 -3.33 -8.33
CA VAL A 93 7.10 -3.18 -7.03
C VAL A 93 8.57 -3.54 -7.20
N SER A 94 9.47 -2.71 -6.67
CA SER A 94 10.89 -3.05 -6.63
C SER A 94 11.56 -2.51 -5.37
N LEU A 95 12.69 -3.13 -5.00
CA LEU A 95 13.53 -2.73 -3.90
C LEU A 95 14.89 -2.34 -4.45
N SER A 96 15.48 -1.26 -3.96
CA SER A 96 16.83 -0.86 -4.35
C SER A 96 17.88 -1.20 -3.26
N PRO A 97 19.17 -1.31 -3.61
CA PRO A 97 20.23 -1.75 -2.68
C PRO A 97 20.36 -0.89 -1.42
N ASN A 98 19.89 0.36 -1.44
CA ASN A 98 19.87 1.22 -0.26
C ASN A 98 18.66 0.98 0.66
N SER A 99 17.91 -0.10 0.45
CA SER A 99 16.66 -0.45 1.14
C SER A 99 15.45 0.44 0.87
N THR A 100 15.44 1.26 -0.19
CA THR A 100 14.22 2.00 -0.57
C THR A 100 13.28 1.17 -1.45
N VAL A 101 11.98 1.31 -1.23
CA VAL A 101 10.93 0.62 -2.01
C VAL A 101 10.37 1.56 -3.07
N PHE A 102 10.22 1.06 -4.28
CA PHE A 102 9.63 1.77 -5.39
C PHE A 102 8.31 1.12 -5.82
N LEU A 103 7.32 1.98 -6.06
CA LEU A 103 6.11 1.64 -6.80
C LEU A 103 6.13 2.43 -8.11
N THR A 104 6.13 1.73 -9.23
CA THR A 104 6.26 2.36 -10.55
C THR A 104 5.03 2.08 -11.40
N TRP A 105 4.43 3.14 -11.93
CA TRP A 105 3.44 3.08 -13.00
C TRP A 105 4.08 3.56 -14.29
N SER A 106 4.00 2.77 -15.35
CA SER A 106 4.51 3.14 -16.67
C SER A 106 3.47 2.87 -17.74
N GLN A 107 3.20 3.87 -18.58
CA GLN A 107 2.35 3.71 -19.74
C GLN A 107 2.86 4.59 -20.88
N SER A 108 3.04 3.98 -22.05
CA SER A 108 3.55 4.66 -23.25
C SER A 108 4.89 5.38 -22.97
N THR A 109 4.93 6.71 -23.05
CA THR A 109 6.12 7.53 -22.81
C THR A 109 6.21 8.06 -21.38
N ARG A 110 5.23 7.80 -20.51
CA ARG A 110 5.18 8.39 -19.16
C ARG A 110 5.41 7.35 -18.08
N THR A 111 6.13 7.77 -17.05
CA THR A 111 6.42 6.97 -15.86
C THR A 111 6.20 7.80 -14.60
N LEU A 112 5.61 7.22 -13.57
CA LEU A 112 5.58 7.74 -12.21
C LEU A 112 6.24 6.71 -11.30
N ASP A 113 7.34 7.11 -10.69
CA ASP A 113 8.00 6.35 -9.64
C ASP A 113 7.64 6.98 -8.30
N VAL A 114 7.17 6.18 -7.36
CA VAL A 114 6.92 6.57 -5.98
C VAL A 114 7.91 5.80 -5.10
N GLU A 115 8.84 6.52 -4.50
CA GLU A 115 9.92 6.01 -3.67
C GLU A 115 9.61 6.20 -2.19
N PHE A 116 9.45 5.09 -1.48
CA PHE A 116 9.37 5.05 -0.03
C PHE A 116 10.79 4.92 0.53
N THR A 117 11.11 5.78 1.48
CA THR A 117 12.43 5.80 2.09
C THR A 117 12.33 5.55 3.60
N ASN A 118 13.47 5.32 4.25
CA ASN A 118 13.54 5.19 5.70
C ASN A 118 13.32 6.55 6.42
N SER A 119 13.09 7.64 5.69
CA SER A 119 12.66 8.92 6.27
C SER A 119 11.13 8.95 6.42
N ASP A 120 10.58 9.98 7.08
CA ASP A 120 9.12 10.19 7.16
C ASP A 120 8.51 10.69 5.84
N THR A 121 9.28 10.65 4.74
CA THR A 121 8.92 11.16 3.44
C THR A 121 8.93 10.11 2.33
N VAL A 122 7.90 10.20 1.50
CA VAL A 122 7.81 9.54 0.20
C VAL A 122 8.24 10.56 -0.85
N ARG A 123 9.13 10.15 -1.74
CA ARG A 123 9.52 10.94 -2.91
C ARG A 123 8.77 10.39 -4.12
N TYR A 124 8.49 11.25 -5.08
CA TYR A 124 7.97 10.79 -6.36
C TYR A 124 8.69 11.47 -7.51
N PHE A 125 8.74 10.78 -8.64
CA PHE A 125 9.35 11.27 -9.87
C PHE A 125 8.40 10.97 -11.02
N PHE A 126 7.83 12.02 -11.59
CA PHE A 126 7.13 11.92 -12.85
C PHE A 126 8.13 12.18 -13.99
N LYS A 127 8.12 11.31 -15.00
CA LYS A 127 8.98 11.43 -16.18
C LYS A 127 8.13 11.30 -17.44
N ASP A 128 8.21 12.29 -18.33
CA ASP A 128 7.70 12.18 -19.69
C ASP A 128 8.89 11.98 -20.65
N ARG A 129 8.98 10.79 -21.25
CA ARG A 129 10.07 10.42 -22.18
C ARG A 129 9.99 11.20 -23.50
N ALA A 130 8.82 11.75 -23.87
CA ALA A 130 8.71 12.54 -25.09
C ALA A 130 9.42 13.89 -24.96
N THR A 131 9.36 14.51 -23.78
CA THR A 131 10.02 15.79 -23.48
C THR A 131 11.34 15.63 -22.73
N ASN A 132 11.61 14.42 -22.23
CA ASN A 132 12.68 14.10 -21.27
C ASN A 132 12.59 14.95 -19.99
N GLU A 133 11.40 15.49 -19.68
CA GLU A 133 11.16 16.28 -18.49
C GLU A 133 11.00 15.36 -17.27
N ARG A 134 11.63 15.75 -16.16
CA ARG A 134 11.53 15.06 -14.87
C ARG A 134 11.03 16.05 -13.82
N GLN A 135 9.94 15.69 -13.16
CA GLN A 135 9.31 16.52 -12.14
C GLN A 135 9.34 15.77 -10.80
N PRO A 136 10.28 16.10 -9.91
CA PRO A 136 10.35 15.51 -8.58
C PRO A 136 9.35 16.17 -7.62
N GLY A 137 8.96 15.44 -6.59
CA GLY A 137 8.33 16.02 -5.41
C GLY A 137 8.39 15.10 -4.21
N THR A 138 7.91 15.61 -3.07
CA THR A 138 8.04 14.95 -1.78
C THR A 138 6.76 15.16 -0.97
N LEU A 139 6.31 14.12 -0.29
CA LEU A 139 5.17 14.11 0.62
C LEU A 139 5.52 13.34 1.89
N ARG A 140 4.74 13.55 2.97
CA ARG A 140 4.86 12.74 4.19
C ARG A 140 4.13 11.42 4.02
N HIS A 141 4.60 10.34 4.65
CA HIS A 141 4.03 8.98 4.56
C HIS A 141 2.50 8.90 4.75
N ASN A 142 1.90 9.82 5.50
CA ASN A 142 0.47 9.84 5.81
C ASN A 142 -0.34 10.86 4.99
N ARG A 143 0.23 11.52 3.98
CA ARG A 143 -0.47 12.49 3.15
C ARG A 143 -0.38 12.12 1.68
N PHE A 144 -1.46 11.54 1.16
CA PHE A 144 -1.63 11.38 -0.27
C PHE A 144 -2.04 12.73 -0.87
N ASP A 145 -1.10 13.34 -1.59
CA ASP A 145 -1.29 14.64 -2.23
C ASP A 145 -2.08 14.48 -3.53
N GLY A 146 -2.94 15.45 -3.84
CA GLY A 146 -3.65 15.54 -5.11
C GLY A 146 -2.70 15.55 -6.32
N TYR A 147 -1.44 15.93 -6.14
CA TYR A 147 -0.43 15.88 -7.20
C TYR A 147 -0.10 14.46 -7.68
N ILE A 148 0.06 13.48 -6.78
CA ILE A 148 0.31 12.09 -7.21
C ILE A 148 -0.89 11.56 -7.99
N LEU A 149 -2.10 11.88 -7.50
CA LEU A 149 -3.34 11.51 -8.16
C LEU A 149 -3.46 12.14 -9.54
N SER A 150 -3.11 13.42 -9.71
CA SER A 150 -3.13 14.06 -11.03
C SER A 150 -2.14 13.41 -12.00
N ARG A 151 -0.93 13.03 -11.55
CA ARG A 151 0.04 12.32 -12.39
C ARG A 151 -0.37 10.89 -12.73
N LEU A 152 -1.01 10.16 -11.80
CA LEU A 152 -1.59 8.85 -12.11
C LEU A 152 -2.68 8.96 -13.19
N LYS A 153 -3.53 9.99 -13.13
CA LYS A 153 -4.50 10.29 -14.19
C LYS A 153 -3.81 10.56 -15.53
N GLU A 154 -2.73 11.36 -15.53
CA GLU A 154 -1.98 11.66 -16.76
C GLU A 154 -1.27 10.45 -17.40
N ILE A 155 -0.89 9.46 -16.59
CA ILE A 155 -0.27 8.22 -17.08
C ILE A 155 -1.33 7.26 -17.58
N THR A 156 -2.36 7.05 -16.78
CA THR A 156 -3.33 5.97 -16.98
C THR A 156 -4.50 6.36 -17.86
N GLY A 157 -4.73 7.67 -18.04
CA GLY A 157 -5.94 8.19 -18.68
C GLY A 157 -7.22 7.97 -17.85
N ILE A 158 -7.10 7.38 -16.66
CA ILE A 158 -8.23 7.10 -15.78
C ILE A 158 -8.59 8.38 -15.04
N ASP A 159 -9.87 8.75 -15.07
CA ASP A 159 -10.32 9.92 -14.33
C ASP A 159 -10.30 9.64 -12.83
N ILE A 160 -9.30 10.22 -12.18
CA ILE A 160 -9.16 10.25 -10.74
C ILE A 160 -9.85 11.54 -10.31
N CYS A 161 -11.17 11.50 -10.11
CA CYS A 161 -11.91 12.64 -9.60
C CYS A 161 -11.23 13.12 -8.31
N GLU A 162 -11.04 14.44 -8.18
CA GLU A 162 -10.34 15.05 -7.05
C GLU A 162 -10.87 14.47 -5.75
N TYR A 163 -10.04 13.67 -5.08
CA TYR A 163 -10.29 13.26 -3.71
C TYR A 163 -10.10 14.50 -2.86
N SER A 164 -11.14 15.34 -2.82
CA SER A 164 -11.19 16.51 -1.99
C SER A 164 -11.05 16.02 -0.56
N HIS A 165 -9.94 16.38 0.08
CA HIS A 165 -9.73 16.19 1.51
C HIS A 165 -10.89 16.90 2.23
N GLN A 166 -11.98 16.18 2.49
CA GLN A 166 -12.89 16.53 3.57
C GLN A 166 -12.15 16.17 4.86
N THR A 167 -11.23 17.06 5.26
CA THR A 167 -10.75 17.10 6.63
C THR A 167 -11.95 17.47 7.50
N ALA A 168 -12.51 16.46 8.18
CA ALA A 168 -13.31 16.67 9.37
C ALA A 168 -12.40 17.01 10.55
#